data_AF-A0A1B8ZQT4-F1
#
_entry.id   AF-A0A1B8ZQT4-F1
#
_cell.length_a   1.000
_cell.length_b   1.000
_cell.length_c   1.000
_cell.angle_alpha   90.00
_cell.angle_beta   90.00
_cell.angle_gamma   90.00
#
_symmetry.space_group_name_H-M   'P 1'
#
loop_
_entity.id
_entity.type
_entity.pdbx_description
1 polymer ?
#
loop_
_entity_poly.entity_id
_entity_poly.type
_entity_poly.pdbx_seq_one_letter_code
_entity_poly.pdbx_strand_id
1 'polypeptide(L)'
;MKFIARKEPDYFKDFNFNKDNYYKYFERIRPDLIKEFNNKCGYCEGDLNITSLPQIDNFYPKNKYSQEAFKWNNLILCCQVCNIVKMDKFPLDENNMPLLINPSIEEPQEHLTLDINSGLLEGKTEKGKITISTFALNRPELVELRRKSGNLQQIQSSFPNLNIELDRNSIFIAFKDNINKILEVTNKLNEDSSGDNLVAYLLYANVITSLETYLADIFINTIFQNTLYLKKFVETYPKFKGKDNSQKFELSEIFMKYNKIEEIVTDEILGIIYHNLSTVNQMFKDTFTIKFPSDKATIYKAIEIRHDIVHRNGKTKIDKETKASTEHNIGKKEIQELITATTKFVSEINEQMIEL
;
A
#
# COMPACT_ATOMS: atom_id res chain seq x y z
N MET A 1 -11.07 -14.62 7.96
CA MET A 1 -12.42 -14.44 8.54
C MET A 1 -12.22 -13.78 9.89
N LYS A 2 -13.06 -12.82 10.26
CA LYS A 2 -13.00 -12.08 11.53
C LYS A 2 -14.31 -12.21 12.27
N PHE A 3 -14.24 -12.12 13.60
CA PHE A 3 -15.43 -11.99 14.42
C PHE A 3 -16.08 -10.63 14.19
N ILE A 4 -17.41 -10.63 14.20
CA ILE A 4 -18.24 -9.48 13.91
C ILE A 4 -19.23 -9.36 15.05
N ALA A 5 -18.94 -8.44 15.97
CA ALA A 5 -19.85 -8.12 17.05
C ALA A 5 -21.16 -7.56 16.47
N ARG A 6 -22.26 -8.27 16.70
CA ARG A 6 -23.57 -7.92 16.16
C ARG A 6 -24.41 -7.18 17.19
N LYS A 7 -25.05 -6.10 16.79
CA LYS A 7 -26.02 -5.38 17.62
C LYS A 7 -27.35 -5.33 16.90
N GLU A 8 -28.24 -6.22 17.29
CA GLU A 8 -29.61 -6.24 16.75
C GLU A 8 -30.30 -4.88 17.01
N PRO A 9 -30.73 -4.17 15.96
CA PRO A 9 -31.43 -2.90 16.12
C PRO A 9 -32.80 -3.09 16.80
N ASP A 10 -33.23 -2.14 17.63
CA ASP A 10 -34.51 -2.26 18.35
C ASP A 10 -35.71 -2.41 17.39
N TYR A 11 -35.69 -1.67 16.28
CA TYR A 11 -36.72 -1.72 15.23
C TYR A 11 -36.84 -3.10 14.57
N PHE A 12 -35.80 -3.95 14.68
CA PHE A 12 -35.79 -5.28 14.10
C PHE A 12 -36.85 -6.19 14.74
N LYS A 13 -37.11 -6.01 16.04
CA LYS A 13 -38.10 -6.79 16.81
C LYS A 13 -39.54 -6.47 16.42
N ASP A 14 -39.77 -5.29 15.86
CA ASP A 14 -41.11 -4.80 15.49
C ASP A 14 -41.54 -5.28 14.09
N PHE A 15 -40.66 -5.97 13.36
CA PHE A 15 -41.01 -6.53 12.05
C PHE A 15 -41.81 -7.82 12.17
N ASN A 16 -42.93 -7.87 11.45
CA ASN A 16 -43.69 -9.11 11.26
C ASN A 16 -43.08 -9.96 10.14
N PHE A 17 -41.99 -10.67 10.44
CA PHE A 17 -41.29 -11.48 9.45
C PHE A 17 -42.12 -12.67 8.96
N ASN A 18 -42.40 -12.69 7.66
CA ASN A 18 -43.03 -13.84 6.99
C ASN A 18 -42.30 -14.17 5.68
N LYS A 19 -42.51 -15.39 5.18
CA LYS A 19 -41.87 -15.87 3.94
C LYS A 19 -42.26 -15.03 2.73
N ASP A 20 -43.46 -14.45 2.71
CA ASP A 20 -44.00 -13.69 1.59
C ASP A 20 -43.36 -12.30 1.41
N ASN A 21 -42.77 -11.74 2.47
CA ASN A 21 -42.14 -10.40 2.44
C ASN A 21 -40.62 -10.44 2.66
N TYR A 22 -40.00 -11.61 2.51
CA TYR A 22 -38.58 -11.85 2.78
C TYR A 22 -37.63 -10.80 2.18
N TYR A 23 -37.82 -10.49 0.89
CA TYR A 23 -36.97 -9.54 0.16
C TYR A 23 -37.10 -8.11 0.66
N LYS A 24 -38.32 -7.66 0.99
CA LYS A 24 -38.58 -6.29 1.50
C LYS A 24 -37.89 -6.04 2.84
N TYR A 25 -37.81 -7.05 3.70
CA TYR A 25 -37.11 -6.94 4.98
C TYR A 25 -35.60 -6.82 4.78
N PHE A 26 -35.06 -7.66 3.89
CA PHE A 26 -33.64 -7.67 3.59
C PHE A 26 -33.15 -6.36 2.98
N GLU A 27 -33.97 -5.68 2.19
CA GLU A 27 -33.65 -4.33 1.72
C GLU A 27 -33.53 -3.30 2.86
N ARG A 28 -34.41 -3.37 3.86
CA ARG A 28 -34.42 -2.41 4.99
C ARG A 28 -33.23 -2.56 5.92
N ILE A 29 -32.82 -3.80 6.19
CA ILE A 29 -31.73 -4.09 7.14
C ILE A 29 -30.34 -4.08 6.49
N ARG A 30 -30.27 -4.14 5.15
CA ARG A 30 -29.00 -4.21 4.41
C ARG A 30 -28.02 -3.10 4.78
N PRO A 31 -28.40 -1.81 4.94
CA PRO A 31 -27.47 -0.75 5.31
C PRO A 31 -26.78 -1.01 6.65
N ASP A 32 -27.52 -1.52 7.64
CA ASP A 32 -26.97 -1.85 8.96
C ASP A 32 -25.99 -3.02 8.87
N LEU A 33 -26.33 -4.05 8.09
CA LEU A 33 -25.42 -5.18 7.85
C LEU A 33 -24.15 -4.74 7.10
N ILE A 34 -24.27 -3.86 6.09
CA ILE A 34 -23.09 -3.30 5.39
C ILE A 34 -22.18 -2.57 6.38
N LYS A 35 -22.76 -1.80 7.30
CA LYS A 35 -22.00 -1.09 8.34
C LYS A 35 -21.34 -2.05 9.33
N GLU A 36 -22.09 -3.02 9.87
CA GLU A 36 -21.57 -4.02 10.84
C GLU A 36 -20.41 -4.83 10.24
N PHE A 37 -20.51 -5.22 8.97
CA PHE A 37 -19.50 -6.01 8.27
C PHE A 37 -18.40 -5.16 7.61
N ASN A 38 -18.41 -3.82 7.82
CA ASN A 38 -17.50 -2.87 7.20
C ASN A 38 -17.38 -3.05 5.67
N ASN A 39 -18.51 -3.29 5.01
CA ASN A 39 -18.59 -3.57 3.58
C ASN A 39 -17.71 -4.75 3.10
N LYS A 40 -17.49 -5.76 3.95
CA LYS A 40 -16.74 -6.99 3.62
C LYS A 40 -17.60 -8.24 3.74
N CYS A 41 -17.27 -9.26 2.96
CA CYS A 41 -17.91 -10.56 3.05
C CYS A 41 -17.62 -11.20 4.42
N GLY A 42 -18.66 -11.56 5.17
CA GLY A 42 -18.53 -12.22 6.46
C GLY A 42 -17.75 -13.53 6.43
N TYR A 43 -17.74 -14.22 5.29
CA TYR A 43 -17.03 -15.48 5.15
C TYR A 43 -15.59 -15.31 4.65
N CYS A 44 -15.44 -14.73 3.45
CA CYS A 44 -14.13 -14.65 2.79
C CYS A 44 -13.37 -13.33 3.00
N GLU A 45 -14.00 -12.34 3.64
CA GLU A 45 -13.46 -10.99 3.89
C GLU A 45 -13.10 -10.17 2.67
N GLY A 46 -13.49 -10.63 1.47
CA GLY A 46 -13.36 -9.83 0.26
C GLY A 46 -14.25 -8.59 0.36
N ASP A 47 -13.73 -7.45 -0.12
CA ASP A 47 -14.49 -6.21 -0.17
C ASP A 47 -15.71 -6.35 -1.10
N LEU A 48 -16.85 -5.82 -0.65
CA LEU A 48 -18.12 -5.89 -1.35
C LEU A 48 -18.35 -4.61 -2.18
N ASN A 49 -19.23 -4.66 -3.18
CA ASN A 49 -19.55 -3.57 -4.12
C ASN A 49 -18.48 -3.22 -5.18
N ILE A 50 -17.49 -4.09 -5.43
CA ILE A 50 -16.57 -3.92 -6.57
C ILE A 50 -17.29 -4.23 -7.90
N THR A 51 -18.23 -5.18 -7.91
CA THR A 51 -18.92 -5.63 -9.14
C THR A 51 -20.43 -5.79 -9.01
N SER A 52 -20.96 -6.00 -7.79
CA SER A 52 -22.40 -6.21 -7.54
C SER A 52 -22.78 -5.91 -6.08
N LEU A 53 -24.07 -5.72 -5.84
CA LEU A 53 -24.62 -5.51 -4.50
C LEU A 53 -24.41 -6.76 -3.61
N PRO A 54 -24.03 -6.57 -2.34
CA PRO A 54 -23.81 -7.67 -1.41
C PRO A 54 -25.10 -8.44 -1.11
N GLN A 55 -24.94 -9.72 -0.84
CA GLN A 55 -26.01 -10.65 -0.51
C GLN A 55 -26.13 -10.83 1.00
N ILE A 56 -27.31 -11.26 1.46
CA ILE A 56 -27.56 -11.64 2.85
C ILE A 56 -27.84 -13.14 2.85
N ASP A 57 -26.91 -13.92 3.38
CA ASP A 57 -27.05 -15.36 3.58
C ASP A 57 -27.67 -15.66 4.94
N ASN A 58 -28.40 -16.77 5.02
CA ASN A 58 -28.79 -17.36 6.30
C ASN A 58 -27.77 -18.44 6.67
N PHE A 59 -27.01 -18.22 7.74
CA PHE A 59 -26.01 -19.20 8.19
C PHE A 59 -26.64 -20.60 8.36
N TYR A 60 -27.68 -20.72 9.19
CA TYR A 60 -28.66 -21.80 9.18
C TYR A 60 -29.60 -21.63 7.97
N PRO A 61 -29.56 -22.53 6.97
CA PRO A 61 -30.29 -22.33 5.74
C PRO A 61 -31.81 -22.30 5.96
N LYS A 62 -32.48 -21.26 5.46
CA LYS A 62 -33.91 -21.03 5.67
C LYS A 62 -34.83 -22.16 5.18
N ASN A 63 -34.38 -22.92 4.17
CA ASN A 63 -35.13 -24.06 3.63
C ASN A 63 -35.18 -25.24 4.62
N LYS A 64 -34.15 -25.38 5.46
CA LYS A 64 -34.03 -26.44 6.48
C LYS A 64 -34.41 -25.97 7.87
N TYR A 65 -34.12 -24.70 8.18
CA TYR A 65 -34.26 -24.08 9.50
C TYR A 65 -35.06 -22.77 9.39
N SER A 66 -36.32 -22.88 8.99
CA SER A 66 -37.17 -21.70 8.74
C SER A 66 -37.33 -20.78 9.95
N GLN A 67 -37.25 -21.32 11.16
CA GLN A 67 -37.29 -20.58 12.43
C GLN A 67 -36.04 -19.72 12.69
N GLU A 68 -34.92 -20.06 12.06
CA GLU A 68 -33.65 -19.32 12.20
C GLU A 68 -33.54 -18.19 11.17
N ALA A 69 -34.35 -18.23 10.11
CA ALA A 69 -34.21 -17.36 8.93
C ALA A 69 -34.26 -15.85 9.23
N PHE A 70 -34.83 -15.46 10.37
CA PHE A 70 -35.01 -14.07 10.78
C PHE A 70 -34.26 -13.69 12.05
N LYS A 71 -33.37 -14.55 12.57
CA LYS A 71 -32.52 -14.16 13.71
C LYS A 71 -31.35 -13.30 13.23
N TRP A 72 -31.06 -12.18 13.88
CA TRP A 72 -30.02 -11.23 13.45
C TRP A 72 -28.64 -11.89 13.28
N ASN A 73 -28.25 -12.73 14.24
CA ASN A 73 -26.98 -13.48 14.21
C ASN A 73 -26.94 -14.61 13.17
N ASN A 74 -28.08 -14.92 12.55
CA ASN A 74 -28.16 -15.85 11.42
C ASN A 74 -28.00 -15.14 10.06
N LEU A 75 -28.10 -13.81 10.03
CA LEU A 75 -28.01 -13.01 8.80
C LEU A 75 -26.55 -12.58 8.57
N ILE A 76 -25.92 -13.14 7.54
CA ILE A 76 -24.51 -12.88 7.22
C ILE A 76 -24.41 -12.12 5.90
N LEU A 77 -23.83 -10.93 5.95
CA LEU A 77 -23.50 -10.20 4.73
C LEU A 77 -22.39 -10.94 3.99
N CYS A 78 -22.59 -11.27 2.72
CA CYS A 78 -21.61 -12.03 1.96
C CYS A 78 -21.57 -11.66 0.48
N CYS A 79 -20.49 -12.07 -0.20
CA CYS A 79 -20.40 -11.95 -1.66
C CYS A 79 -21.23 -13.04 -2.34
N GLN A 80 -21.59 -12.80 -3.61
CA GLN A 80 -22.34 -13.75 -4.42
C GLN A 80 -21.67 -15.14 -4.49
N VAL A 81 -20.34 -15.19 -4.58
CA VAL A 81 -19.58 -16.45 -4.63
C VAL A 81 -19.80 -17.28 -3.37
N CYS A 82 -19.63 -16.69 -2.18
CA CYS A 82 -19.82 -17.40 -0.92
C CYS A 82 -21.28 -17.83 -0.72
N ASN A 83 -22.25 -16.98 -1.10
CA ASN A 83 -23.67 -17.30 -1.02
C ASN A 83 -24.03 -18.52 -1.89
N ILE A 84 -23.56 -18.57 -3.14
CA ILE A 84 -23.81 -19.67 -4.08
C ILE A 84 -23.07 -20.94 -3.66
N VAL A 85 -21.83 -20.83 -3.20
CA VAL A 85 -21.04 -22.01 -2.85
C VAL A 85 -21.62 -22.68 -1.59
N LYS A 86 -22.09 -21.89 -0.63
CA LYS A 86 -22.77 -22.40 0.57
C LYS A 86 -24.18 -22.90 0.26
N MET A 87 -25.07 -22.07 -0.28
CA MET A 87 -26.50 -22.39 -0.43
C MET A 87 -27.06 -23.07 0.84
N ASP A 88 -27.62 -24.26 0.70
CA ASP A 88 -28.17 -25.09 1.78
C ASP A 88 -27.15 -26.08 2.38
N LYS A 89 -25.85 -25.99 2.01
CA LYS A 89 -24.79 -26.80 2.63
C LYS A 89 -24.60 -26.34 4.07
N PHE A 90 -24.85 -27.28 4.97
CA PHE A 90 -24.77 -27.06 6.41
C PHE A 90 -24.28 -28.34 7.08
N PRO A 91 -22.98 -28.67 6.94
CA PRO A 91 -22.40 -29.87 7.53
C PRO A 91 -22.52 -29.83 9.05
N LEU A 92 -22.86 -30.99 9.63
CA LEU A 92 -23.02 -31.20 11.06
C LEU A 92 -22.07 -32.31 11.53
N ASP A 93 -21.66 -32.27 12.79
CA ASP A 93 -20.94 -33.36 13.45
C ASP A 93 -21.89 -34.46 13.97
N GLU A 94 -21.33 -35.47 14.63
CA GLU A 94 -22.07 -36.60 15.22
C GLU A 94 -23.09 -36.16 16.28
N ASN A 95 -22.90 -34.98 16.90
CA ASN A 95 -23.78 -34.40 17.90
C ASN A 95 -24.80 -33.40 17.30
N ASN A 96 -24.91 -33.34 15.97
CA ASN A 96 -25.73 -32.37 15.22
C ASN A 96 -25.29 -30.90 15.40
N MET A 97 -24.04 -30.66 15.76
CA MET A 97 -23.49 -29.30 15.87
C MET A 97 -22.91 -28.83 14.54
N PRO A 98 -23.07 -27.55 14.18
CA PRO A 98 -22.61 -27.03 12.89
C PRO A 98 -21.08 -27.00 12.76
N LEU A 99 -20.61 -27.52 11.62
CA LEU A 99 -19.19 -27.58 11.23
C LEU A 99 -18.75 -26.41 10.35
N LEU A 100 -19.59 -25.38 10.20
CA LEU A 100 -19.21 -24.10 9.60
C LEU A 100 -19.02 -23.04 10.67
N ILE A 101 -18.02 -22.18 10.51
CA ILE A 101 -17.79 -21.03 11.40
C ILE A 101 -18.85 -19.97 11.12
N ASN A 102 -19.56 -19.54 12.17
CA ASN A 102 -20.41 -18.36 12.13
C ASN A 102 -19.65 -17.16 12.73
N PRO A 103 -19.18 -16.21 11.91
CA PRO A 103 -18.38 -15.07 12.36
C PRO A 103 -19.13 -14.10 13.29
N SER A 104 -20.45 -14.27 13.46
CA SER A 104 -21.29 -13.42 14.32
C SER A 104 -21.46 -13.94 15.75
N ILE A 105 -21.03 -15.17 16.05
CA ILE A 105 -21.25 -15.79 17.38
C ILE A 105 -20.00 -16.48 17.94
N GLU A 106 -19.00 -16.77 17.12
CA GLU A 106 -17.76 -17.42 17.55
C GLU A 106 -16.55 -16.81 16.86
N GLU A 107 -15.39 -16.91 17.51
CA GLU A 107 -14.13 -16.31 17.07
C GLU A 107 -13.45 -17.15 15.98
N PRO A 108 -13.36 -16.69 14.72
CA PRO A 108 -12.77 -17.51 13.65
C PRO A 108 -11.29 -17.85 13.88
N GLN A 109 -10.57 -17.06 14.69
CA GLN A 109 -9.16 -17.29 15.02
C GLN A 109 -8.95 -18.52 15.93
N GLU A 110 -9.99 -18.98 16.62
CA GLU A 110 -9.95 -20.25 17.38
C GLU A 110 -9.94 -21.46 16.44
N HIS A 111 -10.50 -21.30 15.24
CA HIS A 111 -10.66 -22.37 14.26
C HIS A 111 -9.71 -22.28 13.07
N LEU A 112 -9.19 -21.10 12.77
CA LEU A 112 -8.38 -20.80 11.58
C LEU A 112 -7.04 -20.19 11.99
N THR A 113 -6.00 -20.49 11.22
CA THR A 113 -4.72 -19.76 11.21
C THR A 113 -4.40 -19.30 9.80
N LEU A 114 -3.69 -18.18 9.68
CA LEU A 114 -3.18 -17.66 8.41
C LEU A 114 -1.67 -17.86 8.39
N ASP A 115 -1.16 -18.57 7.39
CA ASP A 115 0.25 -18.48 7.06
C ASP A 115 0.49 -17.20 6.25
N ILE A 116 1.18 -16.24 6.88
CA ILE A 116 1.44 -14.91 6.30
C ILE A 116 2.28 -15.02 5.02
N ASN A 117 3.17 -16.02 4.94
CA ASN A 117 4.09 -16.16 3.81
C ASN A 117 3.37 -16.71 2.56
N SER A 118 2.52 -17.72 2.74
CA SER A 118 1.79 -18.33 1.62
C SER A 118 0.44 -17.67 1.34
N GLY A 119 -0.15 -16.96 2.31
CA GLY A 119 -1.51 -16.43 2.25
C GLY A 119 -2.61 -17.50 2.45
N LEU A 120 -2.22 -18.75 2.76
CA LEU A 120 -3.14 -19.86 2.97
C LEU A 120 -3.76 -19.82 4.36
N LEU A 121 -5.05 -20.14 4.44
CA LEU A 121 -5.70 -20.47 5.70
C LEU A 121 -5.58 -21.95 6.00
N GLU A 122 -5.27 -22.28 7.24
CA GLU A 122 -5.29 -23.65 7.75
C GLU A 122 -6.32 -23.78 8.87
N GLY A 123 -7.01 -24.93 8.90
CA GLY A 123 -8.00 -25.22 9.93
C GLY A 123 -7.34 -25.83 11.16
N LYS A 124 -7.35 -25.10 12.28
CA LYS A 124 -6.94 -25.59 13.61
C LYS A 124 -7.88 -26.67 14.14
N THR A 125 -9.13 -26.64 13.69
CA THR A 125 -10.21 -27.56 14.10
C THR A 125 -10.91 -28.13 12.88
N GLU A 126 -11.68 -29.22 13.05
CA GLU A 126 -12.50 -29.78 11.97
C GLU A 126 -13.48 -28.75 11.40
N LYS A 127 -14.07 -27.92 12.26
CA LYS A 127 -14.91 -26.78 11.88
C LYS A 127 -14.19 -25.79 10.96
N GLY A 128 -12.93 -25.49 11.28
CA GLY A 128 -12.07 -24.65 10.43
C GLY A 128 -11.79 -25.28 9.07
N LYS A 129 -11.40 -26.57 9.04
CA LYS A 129 -11.12 -27.31 7.79
C LYS A 129 -12.35 -27.37 6.88
N ILE A 130 -13.51 -27.69 7.45
CA ILE A 130 -14.78 -27.79 6.72
C ILE A 130 -15.24 -26.41 6.24
N THR A 131 -15.01 -25.35 7.00
CA THR A 131 -15.29 -23.98 6.56
C THR A 131 -14.41 -23.59 5.37
N ILE A 132 -13.10 -23.85 5.43
CA ILE A 132 -12.16 -23.56 4.34
C ILE A 132 -12.59 -24.27 3.05
N SER A 133 -12.87 -25.58 3.14
CA SER A 133 -13.27 -26.38 1.98
C SER A 133 -14.65 -26.00 1.45
N THR A 134 -15.62 -25.75 2.35
CA THR A 134 -16.98 -25.36 1.96
C THR A 134 -16.98 -24.06 1.19
N PHE A 135 -16.34 -23.00 1.69
CA PHE A 135 -16.37 -21.68 1.03
C PHE A 135 -15.24 -21.46 0.02
N ALA A 136 -14.40 -22.48 -0.22
CA ALA A 136 -13.17 -22.37 -1.02
C ALA A 136 -12.33 -21.15 -0.61
N LEU A 137 -12.04 -21.03 0.69
CA LEU A 137 -11.35 -19.85 1.25
C LEU A 137 -9.90 -19.71 0.80
N ASN A 138 -9.31 -20.76 0.22
CA ASN A 138 -7.97 -20.79 -0.35
C ASN A 138 -7.98 -20.79 -1.89
N ARG A 139 -9.00 -20.23 -2.53
CA ARG A 139 -8.95 -19.94 -3.97
C ARG A 139 -7.87 -18.90 -4.29
N PRO A 140 -7.22 -18.97 -5.47
CA PRO A 140 -6.02 -18.18 -5.77
C PRO A 140 -6.12 -16.69 -5.47
N GLU A 141 -7.25 -16.07 -5.80
CA GLU A 141 -7.45 -14.62 -5.66
C GLU A 141 -7.47 -14.17 -4.20
N LEU A 142 -8.04 -14.99 -3.31
CA LEU A 142 -8.06 -14.69 -1.87
C LEU A 142 -6.70 -14.91 -1.22
N VAL A 143 -5.97 -15.93 -1.67
CA VAL A 143 -4.61 -16.22 -1.19
C VAL A 143 -3.68 -15.06 -1.54
N GLU A 144 -3.74 -14.58 -2.79
CA GLU A 144 -2.95 -13.43 -3.24
C GLU A 144 -3.29 -12.16 -2.44
N LEU A 145 -4.58 -11.89 -2.22
CA LEU A 145 -5.02 -10.73 -1.44
C LEU A 145 -4.50 -10.76 0.01
N ARG A 146 -4.51 -11.93 0.65
CA ARG A 146 -3.96 -12.10 2.02
C ARG A 146 -2.45 -11.96 2.03
N ARG A 147 -1.74 -12.55 1.06
CA ARG A 147 -0.28 -12.42 0.92
C ARG A 147 0.13 -10.96 0.76
N LYS A 148 -0.53 -10.21 -0.13
CA LYS A 148 -0.28 -8.78 -0.32
C LYS A 148 -0.49 -8.00 0.97
N SER A 149 -1.60 -8.25 1.68
CA SER A 149 -1.91 -7.56 2.93
C SER A 149 -0.90 -7.87 4.05
N GLY A 150 -0.49 -9.14 4.16
CA GLY A 150 0.52 -9.57 5.13
C GLY A 150 1.89 -8.98 4.85
N ASN A 151 2.31 -8.97 3.58
CA ASN A 151 3.59 -8.41 3.16
C ASN A 151 3.66 -6.90 3.42
N LEU A 152 2.59 -6.15 3.14
CA LEU A 152 2.52 -4.72 3.46
C LEU A 152 2.68 -4.47 4.98
N GLN A 153 2.00 -5.25 5.82
CA GLN A 153 2.14 -5.14 7.28
C GLN A 153 3.57 -5.46 7.74
N GLN A 154 4.19 -6.49 7.15
CA GLN A 154 5.56 -6.86 7.47
C GLN A 154 6.54 -5.74 7.07
N ILE A 155 6.39 -5.17 5.87
CA ILE A 155 7.21 -4.04 5.41
C ILE A 155 7.04 -2.85 6.35
N GLN A 156 5.80 -2.49 6.71
CA GLN A 156 5.53 -1.40 7.65
C GLN A 156 6.17 -1.66 9.03
N SER A 157 6.20 -2.92 9.49
CA SER A 157 6.84 -3.28 10.75
C SER A 157 8.37 -3.22 10.70
N SER A 158 8.98 -3.66 9.58
CA SER A 158 10.42 -3.61 9.35
C SER A 158 10.90 -2.18 9.09
N PHE A 159 10.04 -1.35 8.50
CA PHE A 159 10.32 0.04 8.14
C PHE A 159 9.22 0.98 8.66
N PRO A 160 9.18 1.28 9.97
CA PRO A 160 8.09 2.05 10.58
C PRO A 160 7.89 3.45 10.00
N ASN A 161 8.97 4.04 9.47
CA ASN A 161 8.96 5.38 8.87
C ASN A 161 8.58 5.37 7.39
N LEU A 162 8.49 4.20 6.76
CA LEU A 162 8.06 4.07 5.38
C LEU A 162 6.54 4.01 5.37
N ASN A 163 5.88 5.09 4.97
CA ASN A 163 4.42 5.12 4.92
C ASN A 163 3.94 4.68 3.53
N ILE A 164 3.50 3.42 3.39
CA ILE A 164 3.09 2.79 2.12
C ILE A 164 1.58 3.02 1.82
N GLU A 165 0.88 3.74 2.69
CA GLU A 165 -0.55 4.02 2.56
C GLU A 165 -0.83 5.44 2.09
N LEU A 166 0.19 6.23 1.77
CA LEU A 166 -0.01 7.59 1.28
C LEU A 166 -0.49 7.55 -0.18
N ASP A 167 -1.57 8.26 -0.44
CA ASP A 167 -1.96 8.57 -1.80
C ASP A 167 -0.99 9.60 -2.40
N ARG A 168 -0.90 9.61 -3.73
CA ARG A 168 0.05 10.46 -4.48
C ARG A 168 -0.11 11.95 -4.18
N ASN A 169 -1.34 12.42 -3.94
CA ASN A 169 -1.58 13.82 -3.63
C ASN A 169 -1.06 14.17 -2.24
N SER A 170 -1.26 13.31 -1.26
CA SER A 170 -0.68 13.48 0.09
C SER A 170 0.85 13.59 0.06
N ILE A 171 1.53 12.77 -0.75
CA ILE A 171 3.00 12.82 -0.93
C ILE A 171 3.43 14.17 -1.53
N PHE A 172 2.72 14.64 -2.56
CA PHE A 172 3.01 15.92 -3.20
C PHE A 172 2.75 17.12 -2.28
N ILE A 173 1.70 17.07 -1.45
CA ILE A 173 1.42 18.08 -0.42
C ILE A 173 2.55 18.10 0.61
N ALA A 174 2.99 16.95 1.10
CA ALA A 174 4.10 16.87 2.06
C ALA A 174 5.39 17.49 1.50
N PHE A 175 5.70 17.25 0.22
CA PHE A 175 6.81 17.90 -0.47
C PHE A 175 6.64 19.43 -0.50
N LYS A 176 5.47 19.93 -0.91
CA LYS A 176 5.19 21.38 -0.95
C LYS A 176 5.30 22.04 0.42
N ASP A 177 4.76 21.40 1.45
CA ASP A 177 4.82 21.90 2.81
C ASP A 177 6.27 22.01 3.30
N ASN A 178 7.13 21.04 2.96
CA ASN A 178 8.54 21.11 3.30
C ASN A 178 9.26 22.24 2.55
N ILE A 179 9.00 22.38 1.25
CA ILE A 179 9.55 23.48 0.44
C ILE A 179 9.12 24.85 0.98
N ASN A 180 7.86 25.00 1.40
CA ASN A 180 7.35 26.24 1.99
C ASN A 180 8.08 26.59 3.29
N LYS A 181 8.31 25.60 4.16
CA LYS A 181 9.11 25.81 5.39
C LYS A 181 10.54 26.24 5.08
N ILE A 182 11.18 25.64 4.07
CA ILE A 182 12.52 26.05 3.62
C ILE A 182 12.48 27.50 3.14
N LEU A 183 11.52 27.84 2.29
CA LEU A 183 11.34 29.20 1.75
C LEU A 183 11.14 30.24 2.86
N GLU A 184 10.34 29.94 3.89
CA GLU A 184 10.14 30.81 5.04
C GLU A 184 11.44 31.12 5.78
N VAL A 185 12.32 30.13 5.95
CA VAL A 185 13.64 30.33 6.59
C VAL A 185 14.59 31.06 5.64
N THR A 186 14.61 30.71 4.35
CA THR A 186 15.39 31.40 3.32
C THR A 186 15.06 32.89 3.26
N ASN A 187 13.79 33.27 3.42
CA ASN A 187 13.37 34.66 3.39
C ASN A 187 13.90 35.51 4.56
N LYS A 188 14.31 34.86 5.66
CA LYS A 188 14.89 35.51 6.85
C LYS A 188 16.40 35.72 6.75
N LEU A 189 17.07 35.16 5.73
CA LEU A 189 18.49 35.39 5.50
C LEU A 189 18.74 36.85 5.05
N ASN A 190 19.85 37.43 5.52
CA ASN A 190 20.29 38.74 5.05
C ASN A 190 21.03 38.59 3.71
N GLU A 191 20.92 39.58 2.84
CA GLU A 191 21.53 39.51 1.50
C GLU A 191 23.06 39.63 1.53
N ASP A 192 23.63 40.24 2.58
CA ASP A 192 25.05 40.67 2.64
C ASP A 192 25.89 40.10 3.81
N SER A 193 25.38 39.14 4.60
CA SER A 193 26.10 38.62 5.78
C SER A 193 26.91 37.35 5.47
N SER A 194 28.24 37.42 5.62
CA SER A 194 29.14 36.26 5.52
C SER A 194 28.86 35.15 6.55
N GLY A 195 28.13 35.45 7.63
CA GLY A 195 27.71 34.50 8.66
C GLY A 195 26.55 33.57 8.24
N ASP A 196 25.79 33.93 7.20
CA ASP A 196 24.61 33.16 6.76
C ASP A 196 24.95 32.05 5.75
N ASN A 197 26.19 31.96 5.28
CA ASN A 197 26.60 30.99 4.26
C ASN A 197 26.40 29.52 4.72
N LEU A 198 26.69 29.23 6.00
CA LEU A 198 26.43 27.90 6.56
C LEU A 198 24.95 27.55 6.58
N VAL A 199 24.09 28.50 6.95
CA VAL A 199 22.63 28.31 6.95
C VAL A 199 22.14 28.14 5.51
N ALA A 200 22.68 28.92 4.58
CA ALA A 200 22.35 28.83 3.16
C ALA A 200 22.72 27.46 2.57
N TYR A 201 23.90 26.92 2.89
CA TYR A 201 24.30 25.55 2.54
C TYR A 201 23.34 24.49 3.08
N LEU A 202 22.94 24.60 4.35
CA LEU A 202 21.98 23.68 4.96
C LEU A 202 20.62 23.75 4.27
N LEU A 203 20.11 24.94 3.98
CA LEU A 203 18.83 25.12 3.28
C LEU A 203 18.91 24.59 1.85
N TYR A 204 19.99 24.86 1.13
CA TYR A 204 20.23 24.35 -0.22
C TYR A 204 20.22 22.82 -0.26
N ALA A 205 20.96 22.19 0.66
CA ALA A 205 20.97 20.73 0.80
C ALA A 205 19.57 20.18 1.12
N ASN A 206 18.80 20.85 1.98
CA ASN A 206 17.43 20.45 2.33
C ASN A 206 16.46 20.52 1.13
N VAL A 207 16.63 21.44 0.18
CA VAL A 207 15.81 21.45 -1.05
C VAL A 207 16.05 20.18 -1.86
N ILE A 208 17.32 19.77 -2.01
CA ILE A 208 17.66 18.53 -2.71
C ILE A 208 17.19 17.31 -1.92
N THR A 209 17.32 17.29 -0.60
CA THR A 209 16.75 16.23 0.24
C THR A 209 15.24 16.11 0.05
N SER A 210 14.51 17.23 -0.04
CA SER A 210 13.07 17.24 -0.31
C SER A 210 12.72 16.59 -1.65
N LEU A 211 13.52 16.85 -2.68
CA LEU A 211 13.41 16.20 -3.99
C LEU A 211 13.67 14.69 -3.89
N GLU A 212 14.76 14.29 -3.23
CA GLU A 212 15.12 12.88 -3.03
C GLU A 212 13.99 12.12 -2.32
N THR A 213 13.47 12.69 -1.23
CA THR A 213 12.35 12.12 -0.46
C THR A 213 11.09 11.99 -1.30
N TYR A 214 10.70 13.03 -2.04
CA TYR A 214 9.54 12.96 -2.92
C TYR A 214 9.68 11.84 -3.96
N LEU A 215 10.83 11.76 -4.64
CA LEU A 215 11.07 10.74 -5.66
C LEU A 215 11.08 9.32 -5.08
N ALA A 216 11.57 9.14 -3.86
CA ALA A 216 11.54 7.87 -3.16
C ALA A 216 10.11 7.48 -2.77
N ASP A 217 9.42 8.36 -2.05
CA ASP A 217 8.09 8.09 -1.51
C ASP A 217 7.08 7.81 -2.62
N ILE A 218 7.07 8.63 -3.68
CA ILE A 218 6.13 8.46 -4.79
C ILE A 218 6.40 7.15 -5.54
N PHE A 219 7.67 6.75 -5.70
CA PHE A 219 8.04 5.51 -6.39
C PHE A 219 7.65 4.28 -5.57
N ILE A 220 8.00 4.27 -4.28
CA ILE A 220 7.72 3.17 -3.36
C ILE A 220 6.21 2.94 -3.21
N ASN A 221 5.46 4.00 -2.90
CA ASN A 221 4.01 3.90 -2.71
C ASN A 221 3.31 3.42 -3.98
N THR A 222 3.70 3.93 -5.15
CA THR A 222 3.08 3.54 -6.43
C THR A 222 3.32 2.07 -6.77
N ILE A 223 4.53 1.55 -6.50
CA ILE A 223 4.86 0.13 -6.75
C ILE A 223 4.07 -0.80 -5.84
N PHE A 224 3.99 -0.52 -4.54
CA PHE A 224 3.36 -1.43 -3.59
C PHE A 224 1.83 -1.38 -3.64
N GLN A 225 1.26 -0.28 -4.12
CA GLN A 225 -0.19 -0.19 -4.32
C GLN A 225 -0.65 -0.96 -5.59
N ASN A 226 0.21 -1.11 -6.61
CA ASN A 226 -0.16 -1.75 -7.89
C ASN A 226 0.80 -2.91 -8.28
N THR A 227 0.27 -4.14 -8.29
CA THR A 227 1.04 -5.36 -8.60
C THR A 227 1.62 -5.38 -10.02
N LEU A 228 1.01 -4.67 -10.98
CA LEU A 228 1.56 -4.55 -12.34
C LEU A 228 2.85 -3.72 -12.34
N TYR A 229 2.92 -2.65 -11.53
CA TYR A 229 4.12 -1.84 -11.43
C TYR A 229 5.23 -2.55 -10.66
N LEU A 230 4.89 -3.27 -9.58
CA LEU A 230 5.84 -4.16 -8.91
C LEU A 230 6.47 -5.15 -9.89
N LYS A 231 5.64 -5.84 -10.69
CA LYS A 231 6.11 -6.77 -11.72
C LYS A 231 7.01 -6.06 -12.74
N LYS A 232 6.58 -4.92 -13.29
CA LYS A 232 7.40 -4.14 -14.25
C LYS A 232 8.73 -3.75 -13.65
N PHE A 233 8.78 -3.33 -12.39
CA PHE A 233 10.03 -2.98 -11.72
C PHE A 233 10.98 -4.18 -11.63
N VAL A 234 10.49 -5.33 -11.14
CA VAL A 234 11.26 -6.59 -11.07
C VAL A 234 11.78 -7.01 -12.45
N GLU A 235 10.97 -6.88 -13.49
CA GLU A 235 11.35 -7.26 -14.86
C GLU A 235 12.34 -6.28 -15.50
N THR A 236 12.38 -5.01 -15.07
CA THR A 236 13.14 -3.95 -15.74
C THR A 236 14.39 -3.51 -15.00
N TYR A 237 14.42 -3.60 -13.67
CA TYR A 237 15.50 -3.10 -12.84
C TYR A 237 16.80 -3.91 -13.02
N PRO A 238 17.96 -3.27 -13.25
CA PRO A 238 19.20 -3.97 -13.62
C PRO A 238 19.66 -5.06 -12.65
N LYS A 239 19.47 -4.90 -11.33
CA LYS A 239 19.89 -5.95 -10.36
C LYS A 239 18.99 -7.19 -10.34
N PHE A 240 17.80 -7.10 -10.93
CA PHE A 240 16.87 -8.23 -11.06
C PHE A 240 16.88 -8.81 -12.48
N LYS A 241 17.18 -8.00 -13.50
CA LYS A 241 17.51 -8.48 -14.84
C LYS A 241 18.82 -9.27 -14.77
N GLY A 242 18.80 -10.55 -15.14
CA GLY A 242 19.89 -11.54 -15.13
C GLY A 242 21.27 -11.21 -15.77
N LYS A 243 21.72 -9.95 -15.82
CA LYS A 243 23.03 -9.47 -16.27
C LYS A 243 24.03 -9.37 -15.09
N ASP A 244 25.17 -8.72 -15.27
CA ASP A 244 26.21 -8.55 -14.23
C ASP A 244 25.60 -8.08 -12.90
N ASN A 245 25.94 -8.76 -11.79
CA ASN A 245 25.44 -8.54 -10.43
C ASN A 245 23.94 -8.83 -10.18
N SER A 246 23.29 -9.65 -11.00
CA SER A 246 21.90 -10.06 -10.80
C SER A 246 21.73 -11.17 -9.75
N GLN A 247 20.60 -11.13 -9.03
CA GLN A 247 20.18 -12.27 -8.19
C GLN A 247 19.82 -13.47 -9.08
N LYS A 248 20.71 -14.47 -9.13
CA LYS A 248 20.43 -15.78 -9.74
C LYS A 248 19.88 -16.73 -8.68
N PHE A 249 18.93 -17.55 -9.07
CA PHE A 249 18.33 -18.60 -8.23
C PHE A 249 17.94 -19.80 -9.10
N GLU A 250 17.88 -20.98 -8.51
CA GLU A 250 17.42 -22.20 -9.16
C GLU A 250 15.90 -22.19 -9.33
N LEU A 251 15.38 -22.93 -10.32
CA LEU A 251 13.93 -23.05 -10.50
C LEU A 251 13.23 -23.64 -9.27
N SER A 252 13.93 -24.49 -8.49
CA SER A 252 13.48 -25.03 -7.21
C SER A 252 13.18 -23.95 -6.16
N GLU A 253 13.85 -22.79 -6.26
CA GLU A 253 13.73 -21.68 -5.32
C GLU A 253 12.63 -20.67 -5.72
N ILE A 254 11.96 -20.85 -6.87
CA ILE A 254 11.06 -19.85 -7.45
C ILE A 254 9.93 -19.44 -6.51
N PHE A 255 9.29 -20.39 -5.84
CA PHE A 255 8.18 -20.09 -4.92
C PHE A 255 8.67 -19.40 -3.66
N MET A 256 9.83 -19.78 -3.14
CA MET A 256 10.45 -19.12 -1.99
C MET A 256 10.78 -17.65 -2.32
N LYS A 257 11.36 -17.39 -3.50
CA LYS A 257 11.68 -16.04 -3.96
C LYS A 257 10.42 -15.22 -4.25
N TYR A 258 9.42 -15.83 -4.86
CA TYR A 258 8.14 -15.20 -5.13
C TYR A 258 7.42 -14.77 -3.85
N ASN A 259 7.39 -15.63 -2.82
CA ASN A 259 6.75 -15.29 -1.55
C ASN A 259 7.42 -14.10 -0.85
N LYS A 260 8.73 -13.93 -1.05
CA LYS A 260 9.55 -12.83 -0.50
C LYS A 260 9.80 -11.68 -1.48
N ILE A 261 9.10 -11.63 -2.62
CA ILE A 261 9.46 -10.70 -3.69
C ILE A 261 9.33 -9.24 -3.23
N GLU A 262 8.30 -8.91 -2.45
CA GLU A 262 8.12 -7.55 -1.93
C GLU A 262 9.20 -7.17 -0.91
N GLU A 263 9.67 -8.11 -0.07
CA GLU A 263 10.78 -7.90 0.88
C GLU A 263 12.09 -7.62 0.10
N ILE A 264 12.41 -8.47 -0.87
CA ILE A 264 13.60 -8.32 -1.73
C ILE A 264 13.57 -6.98 -2.48
N VAL A 265 12.41 -6.61 -3.02
CA VAL A 265 12.21 -5.33 -3.71
C VAL A 265 12.34 -4.16 -2.75
N THR A 266 11.79 -4.26 -1.53
CA THR A 266 11.88 -3.20 -0.52
C THR A 266 13.33 -2.92 -0.14
N ASP A 267 14.09 -3.95 0.21
CA ASP A 267 15.50 -3.82 0.58
C ASP A 267 16.32 -3.16 -0.52
N GLU A 268 16.06 -3.56 -1.77
CA GLU A 268 16.74 -3.00 -2.92
C GLU A 268 16.37 -1.54 -3.15
N ILE A 269 15.07 -1.18 -3.10
CA ILE A 269 14.61 0.19 -3.32
C ILE A 269 15.15 1.14 -2.24
N LEU A 270 15.17 0.71 -0.98
CA LEU A 270 15.69 1.53 0.13
C LEU A 270 17.21 1.77 0.03
N GLY A 271 17.94 0.88 -0.66
CA GLY A 271 19.37 1.07 -0.95
C GLY A 271 19.65 2.03 -2.12
N ILE A 272 18.63 2.54 -2.81
CA ILE A 272 18.81 3.40 -3.99
C ILE A 272 19.21 4.81 -3.58
N ILE A 273 20.21 5.34 -4.28
CA ILE A 273 20.66 6.72 -4.15
C ILE A 273 19.81 7.61 -5.05
N TYR A 274 18.78 8.24 -4.49
CA TYR A 274 17.78 8.99 -5.27
C TYR A 274 18.28 10.29 -5.90
N HIS A 275 19.39 10.86 -5.42
CA HIS A 275 20.06 11.95 -6.13
C HIS A 275 20.82 11.51 -7.38
N ASN A 276 20.97 10.20 -7.66
CA ASN A 276 21.40 9.75 -8.99
C ASN A 276 20.21 9.78 -9.96
N LEU A 277 19.89 10.98 -10.45
CA LEU A 277 18.73 11.20 -11.33
C LEU A 277 18.81 10.43 -12.65
N SER A 278 20.00 10.00 -13.10
CA SER A 278 20.11 9.16 -14.29
C SER A 278 19.43 7.80 -14.06
N THR A 279 19.80 7.14 -12.97
CA THR A 279 19.20 5.87 -12.55
C THR A 279 17.72 6.04 -12.23
N VAL A 280 17.36 7.07 -11.45
CA VAL A 280 15.95 7.30 -11.06
C VAL A 280 15.08 7.60 -12.27
N ASN A 281 15.52 8.45 -13.21
CA ASN A 281 14.79 8.71 -14.46
C ASN A 281 14.55 7.42 -15.26
N GLN A 282 15.55 6.53 -15.33
CA GLN A 282 15.40 5.25 -16.02
C GLN A 282 14.40 4.34 -15.32
N MET A 283 14.41 4.29 -13.97
CA MET A 283 13.44 3.51 -13.19
C MET A 283 12.00 3.99 -13.40
N PHE A 284 11.76 5.30 -13.34
CA PHE A 284 10.43 5.89 -13.57
C PHE A 284 9.94 5.60 -15.00
N LYS A 285 10.83 5.74 -15.98
CA LYS A 285 10.52 5.44 -17.38
C LYS A 285 10.16 3.98 -17.60
N ASP A 286 10.97 3.06 -17.09
CA ASP A 286 10.76 1.62 -17.37
C ASP A 286 9.59 1.03 -16.57
N THR A 287 9.37 1.52 -15.35
CA THR A 287 8.30 1.01 -14.46
C THR A 287 6.96 1.66 -14.77
N PHE A 288 6.93 2.98 -14.90
CA PHE A 288 5.70 3.77 -14.98
C PHE A 288 5.48 4.43 -16.34
N THR A 289 6.45 4.40 -17.26
CA THR A 289 6.40 5.15 -18.54
C THR A 289 6.44 6.68 -18.34
N ILE A 290 6.89 7.14 -17.17
CA ILE A 290 6.99 8.56 -16.81
C ILE A 290 8.31 9.12 -17.32
N LYS A 291 8.27 10.32 -17.88
CA LYS A 291 9.47 11.02 -18.38
C LYS A 291 9.79 12.19 -17.49
N PHE A 292 11.06 12.29 -17.08
CA PHE A 292 11.52 13.48 -16.37
C PHE A 292 11.55 14.69 -17.30
N PRO A 293 11.35 15.90 -16.76
CA PRO A 293 11.45 17.16 -17.51
C PRO A 293 12.73 17.26 -18.36
N SER A 294 12.60 17.86 -19.55
CA SER A 294 13.73 18.07 -20.46
C SER A 294 14.75 19.05 -19.88
N ASP A 295 14.30 20.07 -19.15
CA ASP A 295 15.12 21.07 -18.47
C ASP A 295 15.63 20.58 -17.09
N LYS A 296 16.36 19.47 -17.10
CA LYS A 296 16.91 18.84 -15.88
C LYS A 296 18.33 19.31 -15.53
N ALA A 297 19.01 20.02 -16.44
CA ALA A 297 20.41 20.40 -16.28
C ALA A 297 20.66 21.18 -14.98
N THR A 298 19.73 22.10 -14.64
CA THR A 298 19.76 22.88 -13.40
C THR A 298 19.76 22.00 -12.16
N ILE A 299 18.92 20.96 -12.13
CA ILE A 299 18.82 20.04 -10.99
C ILE A 299 20.06 19.15 -10.88
N TYR A 300 20.59 18.66 -11.99
CA TYR A 300 21.85 17.88 -11.98
C TYR A 300 23.01 18.70 -11.40
N LYS A 301 23.16 19.95 -11.85
CA LYS A 301 24.16 20.86 -11.30
C LYS A 301 23.94 21.11 -9.81
N ALA A 302 22.68 21.26 -9.39
CA ALA A 302 22.35 21.47 -7.98
C ALA A 302 22.70 20.26 -7.10
N ILE A 303 22.55 19.04 -7.61
CA ILE A 303 22.96 17.81 -6.91
C ILE A 303 24.48 17.76 -6.75
N GLU A 304 25.26 18.17 -7.75
CA GLU A 304 26.72 18.28 -7.63
C GLU A 304 27.13 19.30 -6.57
N ILE A 305 26.48 20.48 -6.55
CA ILE A 305 26.70 21.50 -5.51
C ILE A 305 26.33 20.94 -4.12
N ARG A 306 25.21 20.24 -3.98
CA ARG A 306 24.83 19.58 -2.72
C ARG A 306 25.86 18.54 -2.29
N HIS A 307 26.46 17.79 -3.21
CA HIS A 307 27.53 16.85 -2.89
C HIS A 307 28.76 17.58 -2.33
N ASP A 308 29.16 18.69 -2.95
CA ASP A 308 30.26 19.54 -2.45
C ASP A 308 29.93 20.18 -1.09
N ILE A 309 28.69 20.65 -0.88
CA ILE A 309 28.23 21.17 0.41
C ILE A 309 28.41 20.11 1.51
N VAL A 310 27.92 18.90 1.29
CA VAL A 310 27.89 17.86 2.34
C VAL A 310 29.25 17.19 2.56
N HIS A 311 30.01 16.92 1.49
CA HIS A 311 31.25 16.13 1.60
C HIS A 311 32.54 16.98 1.54
N ARG A 312 32.45 18.24 1.12
CA ARG A 312 33.60 19.13 0.95
C ARG A 312 33.37 20.50 1.58
N ASN A 313 32.36 20.63 2.43
CA ASN A 313 32.01 21.86 3.15
C ASN A 313 31.87 23.08 2.21
N GLY A 314 31.21 22.86 1.06
CA GLY A 314 30.93 23.90 0.06
C GLY A 314 32.05 24.15 -0.94
N LYS A 315 33.15 23.40 -0.88
CA LYS A 315 34.27 23.54 -1.83
C LYS A 315 34.16 22.55 -2.98
N THR A 316 34.49 23.01 -4.18
CA THR A 316 34.62 22.16 -5.35
C THR A 316 35.78 21.17 -5.20
N LYS A 317 35.80 20.15 -6.05
CA LYS A 317 36.94 19.23 -6.14
C LYS A 317 38.21 20.03 -6.43
N ILE A 318 39.31 19.67 -5.78
CA ILE A 318 40.62 20.24 -6.08
C ILE A 318 40.93 19.97 -7.56
N ASP A 319 41.12 21.05 -8.31
CA ASP A 319 41.54 21.00 -9.68
C ASP A 319 43.01 20.55 -9.74
N LYS A 320 43.28 19.54 -10.57
CA LYS A 320 44.60 18.88 -10.59
C LYS A 320 45.69 19.76 -11.20
N GLU A 321 45.33 20.71 -12.05
CA GLU A 321 46.27 21.57 -12.78
C GLU A 321 46.61 22.80 -11.95
N THR A 322 45.58 23.50 -11.47
CA THR A 322 45.69 24.72 -10.66
C THR A 322 45.99 24.45 -9.19
N LYS A 323 45.78 23.21 -8.72
CA LYS A 323 45.91 22.79 -7.31
C LYS A 323 45.04 23.60 -6.35
N ALA A 324 43.98 24.24 -6.85
CA ALA A 324 43.06 25.07 -6.09
C ALA A 324 41.65 24.45 -6.06
N SER A 325 40.88 24.81 -5.04
CA SER A 325 39.43 24.56 -4.97
C SER A 325 38.71 25.90 -4.87
N THR A 326 37.59 26.03 -5.55
CA THR A 326 36.69 27.19 -5.39
C THR A 326 35.63 26.88 -4.34
N GLU A 327 35.17 27.90 -3.64
CA GLU A 327 34.04 27.79 -2.72
C GLU A 327 32.76 28.23 -3.43
N HIS A 328 31.69 27.47 -3.25
CA HIS A 328 30.37 27.83 -3.78
C HIS A 328 29.84 29.06 -3.04
N ASN A 329 29.39 30.08 -3.76
CA ASN A 329 28.71 31.20 -3.15
C ASN A 329 27.21 30.95 -3.21
N ILE A 330 26.61 30.55 -2.09
CA ILE A 330 25.18 30.23 -2.00
C ILE A 330 24.54 31.22 -1.04
N GLY A 331 23.65 32.06 -1.57
CA GLY A 331 22.84 32.98 -0.81
C GLY A 331 21.36 32.71 -0.97
N LYS A 332 20.57 33.69 -0.51
CA LYS A 332 19.11 33.67 -0.59
C LYS A 332 18.61 33.45 -2.02
N LYS A 333 19.22 34.13 -3.00
CA LYS A 333 18.84 34.07 -4.41
C LYS A 333 19.01 32.67 -4.99
N GLU A 334 20.17 32.04 -4.79
CA GLU A 334 20.47 30.72 -5.33
C GLU A 334 19.53 29.65 -4.75
N ILE A 335 19.13 29.79 -3.48
CA ILE A 335 18.15 28.89 -2.85
C ILE A 335 16.75 29.10 -3.45
N GLN A 336 16.31 30.34 -3.65
CA GLN A 336 15.00 30.64 -4.26
C GLN A 336 14.90 30.15 -5.71
N GLU A 337 15.98 30.30 -6.48
CA GLU A 337 16.09 29.75 -7.84
C GLU A 337 16.01 28.21 -7.81
N LEU A 338 16.73 27.56 -6.88
CA LEU A 338 16.66 26.12 -6.71
C LEU A 338 15.25 25.65 -6.31
N ILE A 339 14.61 26.31 -5.35
CA ILE A 339 13.22 26.02 -4.93
C ILE A 339 12.29 26.07 -6.13
N THR A 340 12.41 27.11 -6.96
CA THR A 340 11.57 27.28 -8.16
C THR A 340 11.81 26.14 -9.16
N ALA A 341 13.07 25.84 -9.46
CA ALA A 341 13.44 24.77 -10.38
C ALA A 341 12.96 23.39 -9.89
N THR A 342 13.21 23.07 -8.61
CA THR A 342 12.82 21.78 -8.01
C THR A 342 11.30 21.65 -7.92
N THR A 343 10.58 22.72 -7.57
CA THR A 343 9.11 22.69 -7.50
C THR A 343 8.49 22.44 -8.86
N LYS A 344 9.00 23.11 -9.91
CA LYS A 344 8.58 22.86 -11.29
C LYS A 344 8.86 21.42 -11.71
N PHE A 345 10.07 20.94 -11.45
CA PHE A 345 10.48 19.58 -11.80
C PHE A 345 9.59 18.52 -11.15
N VAL A 346 9.31 18.65 -9.86
CA VAL A 346 8.44 17.73 -9.10
C VAL A 346 6.99 17.83 -9.57
N SER A 347 6.50 19.02 -9.90
CA SER A 347 5.12 19.21 -10.38
C SER A 347 4.87 18.51 -11.72
N GLU A 348 5.79 18.64 -12.69
CA GLU A 348 5.68 17.96 -14.00
C GLU A 348 5.70 16.43 -13.88
N ILE A 349 6.45 15.89 -12.91
CA ILE A 349 6.43 14.45 -12.61
C ILE A 349 5.09 14.08 -11.97
N ASN A 350 4.64 14.87 -10.98
CA ASN A 350 3.39 14.61 -10.25
C ASN A 350 2.16 14.60 -11.18
N GLU A 351 2.08 15.53 -12.13
CA GLU A 351 1.01 15.58 -13.12
C GLU A 351 0.89 14.26 -13.89
N GLN A 352 2.00 13.72 -14.37
CA GLN A 352 2.01 12.42 -15.04
C GLN A 352 1.70 11.25 -14.08
N MET A 353 2.15 11.33 -12.82
CA MET A 353 1.89 10.28 -11.82
C MET A 353 0.43 10.19 -11.40
N ILE A 354 -0.32 11.30 -11.43
CA ILE A 354 -1.76 11.34 -11.10
C ILE A 354 -2.60 10.58 -12.15
N GLU A 355 -2.13 10.49 -13.40
CA GLU A 355 -2.81 9.78 -14.50
C GLU A 355 -2.73 8.24 -14.39
N LEU A 356 -1.86 7.70 -13.54
CA LEU A 356 -1.65 6.26 -13.31
C LEU A 356 -2.71 5.65 -12.39
#